data_AF-M1DT81-F1
#
_entry.id   AF-M1DT81-F1
#
_cell.length_a   1.000
_cell.length_b   1.000
_cell.length_c   1.000
_cell.angle_alpha   90.00
_cell.angle_beta   90.00
_cell.angle_gamma   90.00
#
_symmetry.space_group_name_H-M   'P 1'
#
loop_
_entity.id
_entity.type
_entity.pdbx_description
1 polymer ?
#
loop_
_entity_poly.entity_id
_entity_poly.type
_entity_poly.pdbx_seq_one_letter_code
_entity_poly.pdbx_strand_id
1 'polypeptide(L)'
;MLVEPEAIEKHVQIEEILKAEPSLPRIEIVEKCCGPQNCSHVFGFGGGVKAKDMRDGTSSNAELLSELRSTQEKNKSLNEENKSLHDHLSTLEDAMEEIRNMKEFIAAQQSHNLHMTSPVSTD
;
A
#
# COMPACT_ATOMS: atom_id res chain seq x y z
N MET A 1 29.20 -3.31 17.17
CA MET A 1 28.91 -2.75 18.51
C MET A 1 29.60 -3.67 19.50
N LEU A 2 30.75 -3.26 20.06
CA LEU A 2 31.41 -4.04 21.10
C LEU A 2 30.55 -3.93 22.37
N VAL A 3 30.19 -5.07 22.96
CA VAL A 3 29.50 -5.11 24.25
C VAL A 3 30.46 -4.49 25.28
N GLU A 4 29.99 -3.52 26.05
CA GLU A 4 30.77 -2.85 27.10
C GLU A 4 31.43 -3.91 28.00
N PRO A 5 32.74 -3.83 28.30
CA PRO A 5 33.46 -4.82 29.10
C PRO A 5 32.79 -5.09 30.46
N GLU A 6 32.19 -4.06 31.04
CA GLU A 6 31.41 -4.13 32.28
C GLU A 6 30.18 -5.05 32.16
N ALA A 7 29.49 -5.05 31.02
CA ALA A 7 28.33 -5.91 30.80
C ALA A 7 28.73 -7.39 30.69
N ILE A 8 29.90 -7.67 30.12
CA ILE A 8 30.45 -9.03 30.04
C ILE A 8 30.81 -9.52 31.44
N GLU A 9 31.46 -8.68 32.25
CA GLU A 9 31.83 -9.02 33.63
C GLU A 9 30.59 -9.31 34.51
N LYS A 10 29.56 -8.47 34.43
CA LYS A 10 28.30 -8.68 35.17
C LYS A 10 27.58 -9.95 34.73
N HIS A 11 27.63 -10.30 33.45
CA HIS A 11 27.06 -11.56 32.94
C HIS A 11 27.75 -12.79 33.54
N VAL A 12 29.08 -12.79 33.62
CA VAL A 12 29.85 -13.87 34.25
C VAL A 12 29.49 -14.00 35.74
N GLN A 13 29.40 -12.89 36.47
CA GLN A 13 29.00 -12.89 37.89
C GLN A 13 27.59 -13.46 38.09
N ILE A 14 26.65 -13.14 37.21
CA ILE A 14 25.28 -13.69 37.24
C ILE A 14 25.30 -15.21 37.02
N GLU A 15 26.06 -15.71 36.05
CA GLU A 15 26.18 -17.15 35.80
C GLU A 15 26.80 -17.90 36.98
N GLU A 16 27.77 -17.32 37.67
CA GLU A 16 28.40 -17.90 38.86
C GLU A 16 27.40 -18.03 40.02
N ILE A 17 26.61 -16.97 40.29
CA ILE A 17 25.60 -17.00 41.35
C ILE A 17 24.46 -17.97 41.01
N LEU A 18 24.03 -18.04 39.75
CA LEU A 18 23.03 -19.03 39.30
C LEU A 18 23.47 -20.48 39.54
N LYS A 19 24.78 -20.76 39.39
CA LYS A 19 25.35 -22.09 39.63
C LYS A 19 25.49 -22.39 41.12
N ALA A 20 25.86 -21.40 41.93
CA ALA A 20 26.03 -21.56 43.38
C ALA A 20 24.69 -21.63 44.13
N GLU A 21 23.70 -20.83 43.73
CA GLU A 21 22.40 -20.67 44.40
C GLU A 21 21.23 -20.75 43.38
N PRO A 22 20.95 -21.94 42.82
CA PRO A 22 19.93 -22.09 41.77
C PRO A 22 18.50 -21.85 42.27
N SER A 23 18.27 -21.86 43.58
CA SER A 23 16.96 -21.58 44.20
C SER A 23 16.68 -20.09 44.40
N LEU A 24 17.67 -19.22 44.18
CA LEU A 24 17.50 -17.77 44.36
C LEU A 24 16.63 -17.19 43.23
N PRO A 25 15.67 -16.30 43.52
CA PRO A 25 14.93 -15.60 42.48
C PRO A 25 15.86 -14.84 41.53
N ARG A 26 15.61 -14.93 40.22
CA ARG A 26 16.46 -14.29 39.21
C ARG A 26 16.65 -12.78 39.42
N ILE A 27 15.64 -12.10 39.92
CA ILE A 27 15.72 -10.66 40.22
C ILE A 27 16.75 -10.36 41.31
N GLU A 28 16.80 -11.16 42.38
CA GLU A 28 17.77 -11.01 43.46
C GLU A 28 19.20 -11.30 42.98
N ILE A 29 19.37 -12.27 42.08
CA ILE A 29 20.67 -12.57 41.46
C ILE A 29 21.19 -11.36 40.67
N VAL A 30 20.32 -10.74 39.86
CA VAL A 30 20.68 -9.56 39.08
C VAL A 30 20.96 -8.37 40.00
N GLU A 31 20.20 -8.18 41.07
CA GLU A 31 20.41 -7.11 42.04
C GLU A 31 21.71 -7.26 42.83
N LYS A 32 22.13 -8.49 43.15
CA LYS A 32 23.44 -8.76 43.77
C LYS A 32 24.60 -8.27 42.91
N CYS A 33 24.50 -8.42 41.57
CA CYS A 33 25.55 -7.99 40.66
C CYS A 33 25.43 -6.50 40.26
N CYS A 34 24.21 -6.01 40.08
CA CYS A 34 23.93 -4.74 39.39
C CYS A 34 23.31 -3.67 40.30
N GLY A 35 23.13 -3.97 41.59
CA GLY A 35 22.41 -3.13 42.55
C GLY A 35 20.89 -3.19 42.36
N PRO A 36 20.12 -2.52 43.25
CA PRO A 36 18.66 -2.53 43.21
C PRO A 36 18.11 -2.16 41.83
N GLN A 37 17.26 -3.01 41.26
CA GLN A 37 16.68 -2.80 39.94
C GLN A 37 15.32 -2.10 40.12
N ASN A 38 15.22 -0.84 39.69
CA ASN A 38 13.92 -0.15 39.67
C ASN A 38 13.20 -0.45 38.35
N CYS A 39 11.86 -0.47 38.35
CA CYS A 39 11.07 -0.71 37.14
C CYS A 39 11.29 0.34 36.02
N SER A 40 12.03 1.41 36.30
CA SER A 40 12.48 2.40 35.31
C SER A 40 13.79 2.04 34.60
N HIS A 41 14.60 1.12 35.17
CA HIS A 41 15.88 0.71 34.61
C HIS A 41 16.24 -0.72 35.04
N VAL A 42 16.06 -1.67 34.11
CA VAL A 42 16.49 -3.07 34.27
C VAL A 42 17.77 -3.28 33.48
N PHE A 43 18.85 -3.64 34.16
CA PHE A 43 20.12 -4.08 33.58
C PHE A 43 19.88 -5.37 32.76
N GLY A 44 20.23 -5.34 31.48
CA GLY A 44 20.06 -6.50 30.57
C GLY A 44 18.83 -6.46 29.65
N PHE A 45 17.97 -5.44 29.71
CA PHE A 45 17.02 -5.20 28.61
C PHE A 45 17.77 -4.58 27.42
N GLY A 46 18.21 -5.45 26.50
CA GLY A 46 18.93 -5.06 25.29
C GLY A 46 18.15 -4.02 24.49
N GLY A 47 18.82 -2.92 24.15
CA GLY A 47 18.47 -2.00 23.05
C GLY A 47 16.97 -1.86 22.73
N GLY A 48 16.13 -1.61 23.74
CA GLY A 48 14.73 -1.28 23.49
C GLY A 48 14.66 -0.10 22.53
N VAL A 49 13.72 -0.16 21.57
CA VAL A 49 13.42 0.92 20.62
C VAL A 49 13.47 2.24 21.39
N LYS A 50 14.50 3.04 21.15
CA LYS A 50 14.71 4.30 21.88
C LYS A 50 13.64 5.27 21.39
N ALA A 51 13.24 6.24 22.22
CA ALA A 51 12.25 7.24 21.80
C ALA A 51 12.64 7.98 20.49
N LYS A 52 13.94 8.06 20.19
CA LYS A 52 14.48 8.55 18.92
C LYS A 52 14.16 7.65 17.72
N ASP A 53 14.09 6.33 17.92
CA ASP A 53 13.74 5.33 16.90
C ASP A 53 12.22 5.35 16.59
N MET A 54 11.41 6.04 17.41
CA MET A 54 9.96 6.22 17.20
C MET A 54 9.58 7.61 16.65
N ARG A 55 10.52 8.56 16.59
CA ARG A 55 10.22 9.98 16.31
C ARG A 55 10.89 10.54 15.07
N ASP A 56 11.90 9.89 14.53
CA ASP A 56 12.63 10.41 13.37
C ASP A 56 12.02 9.88 12.06
N GLY A 57 11.02 10.60 11.55
CA GLY A 57 10.82 10.74 10.10
C GLY A 57 9.73 9.90 9.43
N THR A 58 8.98 9.07 10.14
CA THR A 58 7.80 8.38 9.59
C THR A 58 6.52 9.06 10.01
N SER A 59 5.60 9.26 9.04
CA SER A 59 4.26 9.80 9.28
C SER A 59 3.59 9.06 10.44
N SER A 60 2.84 9.80 11.26
CA SER A 60 2.14 9.20 12.40
C SER A 60 1.20 8.11 11.91
N ASN A 61 0.97 7.06 12.69
CA ASN A 61 0.03 6.00 12.33
C ASN A 61 -1.36 6.57 11.97
N ALA A 62 -1.79 7.65 12.65
CA ALA A 62 -3.03 8.36 12.33
C ALA A 62 -3.02 9.07 10.97
N GLU A 63 -1.86 9.61 10.57
CA GLU A 63 -1.66 10.28 9.29
C GLU A 63 -1.66 9.27 8.14
N LEU A 64 -0.96 8.14 8.30
CA LEU A 64 -0.99 7.02 7.34
C LEU A 64 -2.40 6.46 7.14
N LEU A 65 -3.17 6.28 8.22
CA LEU A 65 -4.56 5.83 8.12
C LEU A 65 -5.45 6.86 7.40
N SER A 66 -5.18 8.14 7.56
CA SER A 66 -5.91 9.21 6.88
C SER A 66 -5.59 9.24 5.39
N GLU A 67 -4.31 9.15 5.01
CA GLU A 67 -3.86 9.05 3.62
C GLU A 67 -4.41 7.80 2.93
N LEU A 68 -4.43 6.66 3.63
CA LEU A 68 -4.98 5.41 3.11
C LEU A 68 -6.46 5.55 2.77
N ARG A 69 -7.25 6.13 3.68
CA ARG A 69 -8.68 6.39 3.45
C ARG A 69 -8.90 7.35 2.28
N SER A 70 -8.16 8.47 2.25
CA SER A 70 -8.23 9.44 1.17
C SER A 70 -7.90 8.81 -0.19
N THR A 71 -6.89 7.95 -0.24
CA THR A 71 -6.48 7.25 -1.46
C THR A 71 -7.54 6.25 -1.90
N GLN A 72 -8.14 5.52 -0.96
CA GLN A 72 -9.22 4.58 -1.24
C GLN A 72 -10.45 5.27 -1.82
N GLU A 73 -10.84 6.41 -1.25
CA GLU A 73 -12.00 7.19 -1.74
C GLU A 73 -11.74 7.76 -3.13
N LYS A 74 -10.55 8.30 -3.39
CA LYS A 74 -10.13 8.75 -4.72
C LYS A 74 -10.16 7.62 -5.74
N ASN A 75 -9.64 6.44 -5.39
CA ASN A 75 -9.66 5.28 -6.30
C ASN A 75 -11.08 4.83 -6.64
N LYS A 76 -12.00 4.87 -5.66
CA LYS A 76 -13.40 4.57 -5.90
C LYS A 76 -14.03 5.55 -6.90
N SER A 77 -13.82 6.85 -6.68
CA SER A 77 -14.32 7.89 -7.58
C SER A 77 -13.77 7.75 -9.00
N LEU A 78 -12.46 7.52 -9.16
CA LEU A 78 -11.83 7.30 -10.47
C LEU A 78 -12.38 6.06 -11.18
N ASN A 79 -12.69 5.00 -10.43
CA ASN A 79 -13.27 3.79 -11.00
C ASN A 79 -14.71 4.01 -11.50
N GLU A 80 -15.51 4.80 -10.78
CA GLU A 80 -16.84 5.21 -11.21
C GLU A 80 -16.79 6.09 -12.47
N GLU A 81 -15.86 7.05 -12.52
CA GLU A 81 -15.63 7.89 -13.70
C GLU A 81 -15.19 7.08 -14.92
N ASN A 82 -14.23 6.16 -14.75
CA ASN A 82 -13.80 5.27 -15.83
C ASN A 82 -14.95 4.44 -16.39
N LYS A 83 -15.83 3.93 -15.53
CA LYS A 83 -17.00 3.18 -15.98
C LYS A 83 -17.95 4.07 -16.80
N SER A 84 -18.23 5.29 -16.32
CA SER A 84 -19.07 6.24 -17.04
C SER A 84 -18.47 6.62 -18.40
N LEU A 85 -17.17 6.88 -18.47
CA LEU A 85 -16.48 7.17 -19.72
C LEU A 85 -16.55 5.99 -20.69
N HIS A 86 -16.41 4.77 -20.19
CA HIS A 86 -16.53 3.58 -21.02
C HIS A 86 -17.94 3.43 -21.61
N ASP A 87 -18.98 3.63 -20.80
CA ASP A 87 -20.38 3.58 -21.25
C ASP A 87 -20.65 4.67 -22.32
N HIS A 88 -20.12 5.88 -22.12
CA HIS A 88 -20.21 6.97 -23.10
C HIS A 88 -19.48 6.66 -24.41
N LEU A 89 -18.28 6.07 -24.35
CA LEU A 89 -17.54 5.65 -25.54
C LEU A 89 -18.30 4.57 -26.32
N SER A 90 -18.85 3.57 -25.63
CA SER A 90 -19.67 2.52 -26.27
C SER A 90 -20.86 3.14 -27.00
N THR A 91 -21.56 4.08 -26.36
CA THR A 91 -22.70 4.77 -26.97
C THR A 91 -22.29 5.56 -28.22
N LEU A 92 -21.12 6.19 -28.19
CA LEU A 92 -20.61 6.93 -29.33
C LEU A 92 -20.19 6.00 -30.48
N GLU A 93 -19.56 4.88 -30.17
CA GLU A 93 -19.19 3.85 -31.16
C GLU A 93 -20.43 3.32 -31.89
N ASP A 94 -21.51 3.01 -31.15
CA ASP A 94 -22.79 2.57 -31.71
C ASP A 94 -23.37 3.64 -32.65
N ALA A 95 -23.40 4.90 -32.22
CA ALA A 95 -23.90 6.00 -33.04
C ALA A 95 -23.07 6.22 -34.33
N MET A 96 -21.75 6.06 -34.24
CA MET A 96 -20.87 6.15 -35.40
C MET A 96 -21.12 5.00 -36.39
N GLU A 97 -21.42 3.81 -35.89
CA GLU A 97 -21.75 2.66 -36.73
C GLU A 97 -23.09 2.85 -37.44
N GLU A 98 -24.11 3.37 -36.77
CA GLU A 98 -25.38 3.75 -37.40
C GLU A 98 -25.18 4.79 -38.51
N ILE A 99 -24.37 5.82 -38.27
CA ILE A 99 -24.06 6.86 -39.26
C ILE A 99 -23.33 6.24 -40.47
N ARG A 100 -22.38 5.32 -40.23
CA ARG A 100 -21.67 4.61 -41.31
C ARG A 100 -22.65 3.83 -42.18
N ASN A 101 -23.51 3.03 -41.55
CA ASN A 101 -24.52 2.22 -42.24
C ASN A 101 -25.48 3.09 -43.06
N MET A 102 -25.93 4.21 -42.50
CA MET A 102 -26.80 5.15 -43.21
C MET A 102 -26.11 5.78 -44.42
N LYS A 103 -24.83 6.16 -44.27
CA LYS A 103 -24.03 6.71 -45.37
C LYS A 103 -23.86 5.69 -46.50
N GLU A 104 -23.58 4.43 -46.18
CA GLU A 104 -23.46 3.35 -47.16
C GLU A 104 -24.78 3.10 -47.90
N PHE A 105 -25.90 3.10 -47.18
CA PHE A 105 -27.24 2.99 -47.78
C PHE A 105 -27.53 4.12 -48.77
N ILE A 106 -27.24 5.37 -48.40
CA ILE A 106 -27.43 6.53 -49.29
C ILE A 106 -26.54 6.42 -50.53
N ALA A 107 -25.27 6.02 -50.37
CA ALA A 107 -24.36 5.82 -51.49
C ALA A 107 -24.87 4.74 -52.46
N ALA A 108 -25.39 3.63 -51.93
CA ALA A 108 -25.99 2.56 -52.74
C ALA A 108 -27.24 3.03 -53.51
N GLN A 109 -28.13 3.80 -52.87
CA GLN A 109 -29.32 4.36 -53.54
C GLN A 109 -28.99 5.36 -54.65
N GLN A 110 -27.96 6.20 -54.46
CA GLN A 110 -27.52 7.15 -55.49
C GLN A 110 -26.96 6.43 -56.72
N SER A 111 -26.19 5.36 -56.51
CA SER A 111 -25.68 4.51 -57.59
C SER A 111 -26.83 3.84 -58.37
N HIS A 112 -27.84 3.30 -57.68
CA HIS A 112 -28.98 2.66 -58.32
C HIS A 112 -29.84 3.62 -59.15
N ASN A 113 -30.09 4.84 -58.66
CA ASN A 113 -30.83 5.86 -59.40
C ASN A 113 -30.08 6.31 -60.67
N LEU A 114 -28.77 6.53 -60.59
CA LEU A 114 -27.94 6.88 -61.75
C LEU A 114 -27.99 5.81 -62.85
N HIS A 115 -28.03 4.53 -62.49
CA HIS A 115 -28.09 3.42 -63.45
C HIS A 115 -29.47 3.27 -64.13
N MET A 116 -30.57 3.64 -63.44
CA MET A 116 -31.93 3.55 -64.00
C MET A 116 -32.30 4.72 -64.93
N THR A 117 -31.57 5.83 -64.87
CA THR A 117 -31.78 7.01 -65.73
C THR A 117 -30.88 7.04 -66.97
N SER A 118 -30.09 6.00 -67.23
CA SER A 118 -29.36 5.90 -68.50
C SER A 118 -30.36 5.87 -69.67
N PRO A 119 -30.31 6.82 -70.61
CA PRO A 119 -31.21 6.80 -71.75
C PRO A 119 -30.89 5.57 -72.59
N VAL A 120 -31.92 4.76 -72.89
CA VAL A 120 -31.84 3.78 -73.98
C VAL A 120 -31.60 4.59 -75.26
N SER A 121 -30.38 4.55 -75.78
CA SER A 121 -30.09 5.05 -77.12
C SER A 121 -30.89 4.19 -78.09
N THR A 122 -31.85 4.82 -78.76
CA THR A 122 -32.53 4.26 -79.94
C THR A 122 -31.86 4.90 -81.15
N ASP A 123 -31.01 4.12 -81.81
CA ASP A 123 -30.67 4.30 -83.23
C ASP A 123 -31.61 3.44 -84.09
#